data_AF-A0A7K1LAL2-F1
#
_entry.id   AF-A0A7K1LAL2-F1
#
_cell.length_a   1.000
_cell.length_b   1.000
_cell.length_c   1.000
_cell.angle_alpha   90.00
_cell.angle_beta   90.00
_cell.angle_gamma   90.00
#
_symmetry.space_group_name_H-M   'P 1'
#
loop_
_entity.id
_entity.type
_entity.pdbx_description
1 polymer ?
#
loop_
_entity_poly.entity_id
_entity_poly.type
_entity_poly.pdbx_seq_one_letter_code
_entity_poly.pdbx_strand_id
1 'polypeptide(L)'
;MTLGIRYAARSDVGMLREGNEDSAYAGAHLLAVADGMGGHVGGEIASAAAIEALRGLDKDLPATELLAALEHTVKTANDNLHRIVESDPALQGMGTTLTAMLWAGNQVALVHIGDSRAYLLRDGSLFQITHDHTLVQSLVDEGRISPDEAASHPQRSLLLRALDGRGEVDPDLSLREAKVGDRYLLCSDGLSGVVTAETIFQVLTDVADPEQAVRQLIDLANRGGGPDNITCVVADVVDLGRQPPTGGPGHAVGAAANAGPPPGGGPGAGPADTPAGRAAQLRDTMPQPPVAVDEMPPPAPMPMGEPMAGPPQQPATQHAPGRARRGGARKWTWLVVVAGVVVVAVAAGGVYLVQTVRNGYYIGEEGGKVVLFRGSTDEFPLIDLSRKAAAKDQPNPPIPVADLPQNLQQQVKGTYSVKGPAALNELKNSVCKYVLTADGGKVAVAKGKGQRDCPQDKPKATDIAIDDLPDPDRDAVNKGTLAFVGQAAADAKVNELRSHVDECKAPSPRVQGCPSGKGPR
;
A
#
# COMPACT_ATOMS: atom_id res chain seq x y z
N MET A 1 5.94 -22.58 -31.00
CA MET A 1 6.86 -21.63 -30.35
C MET A 1 7.24 -22.23 -29.00
N THR A 2 8.52 -22.33 -28.70
CA THR A 2 9.02 -22.83 -27.42
C THR A 2 9.12 -21.66 -26.46
N LEU A 3 8.26 -21.65 -25.43
CA LEU A 3 8.25 -20.58 -24.43
C LEU A 3 9.20 -20.94 -23.29
N GLY A 4 9.75 -19.91 -22.67
CA GLY A 4 10.44 -20.01 -21.39
C GLY A 4 10.44 -18.67 -20.68
N ILE A 5 11.15 -18.60 -19.56
CA ILE A 5 11.15 -17.42 -18.70
C ILE A 5 12.54 -16.86 -18.48
N ARG A 6 12.64 -15.53 -18.47
CA ARG A 6 13.80 -14.79 -17.95
C ARG A 6 13.41 -14.20 -16.62
N TYR A 7 14.13 -14.54 -15.56
CA TYR A 7 13.72 -14.23 -14.20
C TYR A 7 14.85 -13.62 -13.37
N ALA A 8 14.47 -12.94 -12.30
CA ALA A 8 15.35 -12.52 -11.23
C ALA A 8 14.61 -12.64 -9.89
N ALA A 9 15.34 -13.02 -8.84
CA ALA A 9 14.84 -13.06 -7.48
C ALA A 9 15.73 -12.19 -6.59
N ARG A 10 15.13 -11.51 -5.62
CA ARG A 10 15.87 -10.79 -4.59
C ARG A 10 15.09 -10.80 -3.28
N SER A 11 15.83 -10.84 -2.19
CA SER A 11 15.30 -10.80 -0.82
C SER A 11 16.16 -9.86 0.00
N ASP A 12 15.54 -9.11 0.90
CA ASP A 12 16.15 -8.10 1.76
C ASP A 12 15.54 -8.20 3.16
N VAL A 13 16.35 -8.04 4.21
CA VAL A 13 15.89 -8.10 5.61
C VAL A 13 14.90 -6.97 5.92
N GLY A 14 14.96 -5.87 5.17
CA GLY A 14 14.27 -4.63 5.52
C GLY A 14 15.06 -3.83 6.56
N MET A 15 14.38 -2.86 7.17
CA MET A 15 15.00 -1.87 8.07
C MET A 15 14.71 -2.12 9.55
N LEU A 16 13.65 -2.89 9.87
CA LEU A 16 13.17 -3.09 11.25
C LEU A 16 13.37 -4.51 11.80
N ARG A 17 13.55 -5.52 10.94
CA ARG A 17 13.74 -6.92 11.36
C ARG A 17 15.22 -7.22 11.61
N GLU A 18 15.51 -8.15 12.54
CA GLU A 18 16.89 -8.57 12.85
C GLU A 18 17.40 -9.68 11.93
N GLY A 19 16.49 -10.46 11.35
CA GLY A 19 16.77 -11.59 10.46
C GLY A 19 15.82 -11.63 9.28
N ASN A 20 16.10 -12.52 8.33
CA ASN A 20 15.26 -12.72 7.15
C ASN A 20 14.57 -14.08 7.23
N GLU A 21 13.27 -14.06 7.45
CA GLU A 21 12.41 -15.24 7.52
C GLU A 21 11.76 -15.55 6.17
N ASP A 22 11.90 -14.68 5.16
CA ASP A 22 11.47 -14.97 3.81
C ASP A 22 12.42 -15.93 3.09
N SER A 23 11.86 -16.74 2.21
CA SER A 23 12.59 -17.56 1.25
C SER A 23 11.96 -17.45 -0.13
N ALA A 24 12.79 -17.47 -1.17
CA ALA A 24 12.29 -17.57 -2.55
C ALA A 24 13.21 -18.42 -3.42
N TYR A 25 12.66 -18.93 -4.51
CA TYR A 25 13.38 -19.67 -5.54
C TYR A 25 12.97 -19.18 -6.92
N ALA A 26 13.94 -19.07 -7.82
CA ALA A 26 13.68 -18.80 -9.22
C ALA A 26 14.54 -19.69 -10.10
N GLY A 27 13.87 -20.48 -10.94
CA GLY A 27 14.42 -21.45 -11.86
C GLY A 27 13.76 -21.38 -13.24
N ALA A 28 14.16 -22.28 -14.14
CA ALA A 28 13.69 -22.26 -15.54
C ALA A 28 12.22 -22.68 -15.69
N HIS A 29 11.71 -23.46 -14.75
CA HIS A 29 10.35 -23.99 -14.71
C HIS A 29 9.59 -23.58 -13.45
N LEU A 30 10.27 -23.22 -12.36
CA LEU A 30 9.66 -22.94 -11.06
C LEU A 30 10.03 -21.55 -10.53
N LEU A 31 9.02 -20.81 -10.11
CA LEU A 31 9.17 -19.62 -9.26
C LEU A 31 8.41 -19.85 -7.95
N ALA A 32 8.97 -19.45 -6.82
CA ALA A 32 8.31 -19.58 -5.53
C ALA A 32 8.74 -18.49 -4.55
N VAL A 33 7.81 -18.02 -3.73
CA VAL A 33 8.03 -17.14 -2.58
C VAL A 33 7.30 -17.72 -1.37
N ALA A 34 7.96 -17.71 -0.22
CA ALA A 34 7.45 -18.19 1.05
C ALA A 34 7.86 -17.19 2.15
N ASP A 35 6.88 -16.63 2.85
CA ASP A 35 7.06 -15.69 3.94
C ASP A 35 6.91 -16.45 5.26
N GLY A 36 8.04 -16.57 5.97
CA GLY A 36 8.15 -17.37 7.18
C GLY A 36 7.68 -16.59 8.40
N MET A 37 6.84 -17.23 9.21
CA MET A 37 6.37 -16.68 10.47
C MET A 37 6.65 -17.63 11.63
N GLY A 38 7.07 -17.08 12.75
CA GLY A 38 7.32 -17.81 13.99
C GLY A 38 8.20 -16.98 14.90
N GLY A 39 8.07 -17.09 16.22
CA GLY A 39 8.99 -16.41 17.13
C GLY A 39 10.43 -16.92 16.97
N HIS A 40 11.42 -16.23 17.57
CA HIS A 40 12.86 -16.56 17.59
C HIS A 40 13.50 -17.00 16.26
N VAL A 41 13.24 -18.23 15.80
CA VAL A 41 13.89 -18.89 14.64
C VAL A 41 12.92 -19.74 13.79
N GLY A 42 11.62 -19.75 14.12
CA GLY A 42 10.65 -20.65 13.48
C GLY A 42 10.34 -20.30 12.02
N GLY A 43 10.26 -19.00 11.71
CA GLY A 43 9.89 -18.54 10.37
C GLY A 43 10.93 -18.91 9.31
N GLU A 44 12.22 -18.67 9.59
CA GLU A 44 13.31 -18.99 8.66
C GLU A 44 13.37 -20.48 8.30
N ILE A 45 13.12 -21.37 9.28
CA ILE A 45 13.10 -22.82 9.06
C ILE A 45 11.90 -23.21 8.23
N ALA A 46 10.73 -22.65 8.53
CA ALA A 46 9.49 -22.98 7.85
C ALA A 46 9.52 -22.58 6.37
N SER A 47 9.90 -21.34 6.06
CA SER A 47 9.95 -20.85 4.68
C SER A 47 11.03 -21.58 3.86
N ALA A 48 12.20 -21.83 4.45
CA ALA A 48 13.27 -22.55 3.78
C ALA A 48 12.89 -24.00 3.47
N ALA A 49 12.24 -24.70 4.41
CA ALA A 49 11.76 -26.06 4.21
C ALA A 49 10.69 -26.15 3.11
N ALA A 50 9.78 -25.18 3.03
CA ALA A 50 8.78 -25.10 1.97
C ALA A 50 9.43 -24.91 0.59
N ILE A 51 10.36 -23.96 0.45
CA ILE A 51 11.06 -23.72 -0.80
C ILE A 51 11.92 -24.93 -1.22
N GLU A 52 12.59 -25.58 -0.27
CA GLU A 52 13.41 -26.77 -0.58
C GLU A 52 12.55 -27.93 -1.10
N ALA A 53 11.35 -28.13 -0.54
CA ALA A 53 10.43 -29.15 -1.03
C ALA A 53 10.01 -28.91 -2.49
N LEU A 54 9.80 -27.65 -2.88
CA LEU A 54 9.39 -27.29 -4.24
C LEU A 54 10.54 -27.35 -5.24
N ARG A 55 11.80 -27.15 -4.83
CA ARG A 55 12.97 -27.10 -5.73
C ARG A 55 13.06 -28.29 -6.69
N GLY A 56 12.64 -29.49 -6.24
CA GLY A 56 12.62 -30.70 -7.08
C GLY A 56 11.64 -30.69 -8.26
N LEU A 57 10.79 -29.66 -8.34
CA LEU A 57 9.87 -29.40 -9.45
C LEU A 57 10.48 -28.52 -10.55
N ASP A 58 11.68 -27.92 -10.36
CA ASP A 58 12.34 -27.13 -11.41
C ASP A 58 12.94 -28.00 -12.53
N LYS A 59 12.07 -28.67 -13.27
CA LYS A 59 12.38 -29.59 -14.35
C LYS A 59 11.24 -29.62 -15.35
N ASP A 60 11.52 -30.15 -16.53
CA ASP A 60 10.49 -30.33 -17.55
C ASP A 60 9.47 -31.38 -17.09
N LEU A 61 8.19 -30.98 -17.07
CA LEU A 61 7.06 -31.79 -16.65
C LEU A 61 5.94 -31.69 -17.69
N PRO A 62 5.16 -32.76 -17.91
CA PRO A 62 3.97 -32.70 -18.74
C PRO A 62 2.95 -31.72 -18.16
N ALA A 63 2.30 -30.94 -19.01
CA ALA A 63 1.34 -29.93 -18.59
C ALA A 63 0.16 -30.52 -17.78
N THR A 64 -0.22 -31.77 -18.06
CA THR A 64 -1.26 -32.53 -17.35
C THR A 64 -0.89 -32.88 -15.91
N GLU A 65 0.40 -32.87 -15.56
CA GLU A 65 0.90 -33.26 -14.23
C GLU A 65 1.14 -32.05 -13.31
N LEU A 66 1.15 -30.83 -13.85
CA LEU A 66 1.54 -29.63 -13.12
C LEU A 66 0.77 -29.42 -11.80
N LEU A 67 -0.57 -29.45 -11.86
CA LEU A 67 -1.40 -29.22 -10.67
C LEU A 67 -1.20 -30.31 -9.62
N ALA A 68 -1.20 -31.59 -10.04
CA ALA A 68 -1.00 -32.71 -9.14
C ALA A 68 0.39 -32.70 -8.50
N ALA A 69 1.42 -32.31 -9.26
CA ALA A 69 2.79 -32.17 -8.77
C ALA A 69 2.90 -31.06 -7.71
N LEU A 70 2.27 -29.90 -7.94
CA LEU A 70 2.22 -28.82 -6.94
C LEU A 70 1.45 -29.25 -5.70
N GLU A 71 0.23 -29.77 -5.85
CA GLU A 71 -0.61 -30.22 -4.73
C GLU A 71 0.11 -31.24 -3.84
N HIS A 72 0.66 -32.29 -4.45
CA HIS A 72 1.42 -33.32 -3.73
C HIS A 72 2.64 -32.73 -3.00
N THR A 73 3.36 -31.82 -3.66
CA THR A 73 4.58 -31.21 -3.09
C THR A 73 4.25 -30.26 -1.95
N VAL A 74 3.17 -29.48 -2.03
CA VAL A 74 2.70 -28.63 -0.93
C VAL A 74 2.27 -29.47 0.26
N LYS A 75 1.54 -30.57 0.03
CA LYS A 75 1.19 -31.51 1.11
C LYS A 75 2.45 -32.11 1.76
N THR A 76 3.40 -32.54 0.95
CA THR A 76 4.70 -33.05 1.45
C THR A 76 5.46 -31.98 2.24
N ALA A 77 5.44 -30.72 1.80
CA ALA A 77 6.05 -29.61 2.52
C ALA A 77 5.39 -29.42 3.89
N ASN A 78 4.07 -29.46 3.97
CA ASN A 78 3.35 -29.37 5.25
C ASN A 78 3.66 -30.56 6.17
N ASP A 79 3.70 -31.78 5.65
CA ASP A 79 4.08 -32.98 6.41
C ASP A 79 5.54 -32.91 6.90
N ASN A 80 6.43 -32.26 6.14
CA ASN A 80 7.81 -31.98 6.58
C ASN A 80 7.82 -31.00 7.74
N LEU A 81 7.05 -29.90 7.66
CA LEU A 81 6.92 -28.93 8.76
C LEU A 81 6.36 -29.60 10.02
N HIS A 82 5.36 -30.47 9.88
CA HIS A 82 4.82 -31.25 10.98
C HIS A 82 5.92 -32.04 11.71
N ARG A 83 6.74 -32.78 10.96
CA ARG A 83 7.85 -33.57 11.52
C ARG A 83 8.92 -32.70 12.18
N ILE A 84 9.21 -31.52 11.64
CA ILE A 84 10.13 -30.57 12.26
C ILE A 84 9.59 -30.11 13.63
N VAL A 85 8.32 -29.70 13.69
CA VAL A 85 7.66 -29.28 14.94
C VAL A 85 7.56 -30.44 15.95
N GLU A 86 7.30 -31.66 15.50
CA GLU A 86 7.31 -32.84 16.37
C GLU A 86 8.69 -33.12 16.97
N SER A 87 9.76 -32.89 16.19
CA SER A 87 11.14 -33.13 16.64
C SER A 87 11.67 -32.05 17.58
N ASP A 88 11.18 -30.82 17.46
CA ASP A 88 11.52 -29.69 18.32
C ASP A 88 10.27 -28.89 18.70
N PRO A 89 9.69 -29.17 19.88
CA PRO A 89 8.53 -28.44 20.39
C PRO A 89 8.76 -26.93 20.59
N ALA A 90 10.01 -26.45 20.61
CA ALA A 90 10.28 -25.01 20.65
C ALA A 90 9.88 -24.29 19.36
N LEU A 91 9.71 -25.03 18.25
CA LEU A 91 9.24 -24.54 16.96
C LEU A 91 7.71 -24.56 16.84
N GLN A 92 6.99 -24.85 17.93
CA GLN A 92 5.52 -24.77 17.95
C GLN A 92 5.03 -23.38 17.55
N GLY A 93 4.13 -23.34 16.56
CA GLY A 93 3.59 -22.10 16.02
C GLY A 93 4.42 -21.50 14.89
N MET A 94 5.48 -22.17 14.43
CA MET A 94 6.10 -21.82 13.15
C MET A 94 5.14 -22.11 11.99
N GLY A 95 5.26 -21.32 10.94
CA GLY A 95 4.58 -21.56 9.68
C GLY A 95 5.13 -20.67 8.59
N THR A 96 4.60 -20.82 7.39
CA THR A 96 5.00 -19.99 6.25
C THR A 96 3.84 -19.84 5.28
N THR A 97 3.78 -18.72 4.58
CA THR A 97 3.01 -18.63 3.34
C THR A 97 3.72 -19.44 2.25
N LEU A 98 3.02 -19.70 1.16
CA LEU A 98 3.62 -20.22 -0.06
C LEU A 98 2.84 -19.76 -1.29
N THR A 99 3.52 -19.09 -2.21
CA THR A 99 3.02 -18.78 -3.54
C THR A 99 4.03 -19.28 -4.56
N ALA A 100 3.62 -20.17 -5.47
CA ALA A 100 4.52 -20.73 -6.46
C ALA A 100 3.85 -20.92 -7.82
N MET A 101 4.66 -20.81 -8.88
CA MET A 101 4.25 -20.96 -10.26
C MET A 101 5.16 -21.95 -10.97
N LEU A 102 4.57 -22.90 -11.70
CA LEU A 102 5.27 -24.00 -12.37
C LEU A 102 4.90 -24.04 -13.86
N TRP A 103 5.90 -24.02 -14.74
CA TRP A 103 5.75 -23.92 -16.19
C TRP A 103 5.92 -25.26 -16.92
N ALA A 104 4.99 -25.54 -17.83
CA ALA A 104 5.18 -26.51 -18.92
C ALA A 104 4.73 -25.87 -20.25
N GLY A 105 5.69 -25.46 -21.08
CA GLY A 105 5.41 -24.78 -22.33
C GLY A 105 4.63 -23.48 -22.12
N ASN A 106 3.39 -23.40 -22.64
CA ASN A 106 2.49 -22.26 -22.46
C ASN A 106 1.54 -22.40 -21.27
N GLN A 107 1.60 -23.49 -20.52
CA GLN A 107 0.77 -23.67 -19.33
C GLN A 107 1.55 -23.36 -18.07
N VAL A 108 0.90 -22.68 -17.15
CA VAL A 108 1.44 -22.32 -15.85
C VAL A 108 0.45 -22.72 -14.77
N ALA A 109 0.87 -23.60 -13.86
CA ALA A 109 0.11 -23.89 -12.67
C ALA A 109 0.55 -22.93 -11.55
N LEU A 110 -0.41 -22.35 -10.86
CA LEU A 110 -0.23 -21.48 -9.70
C LEU A 110 -0.78 -22.21 -8.46
N VAL A 111 0.02 -22.25 -7.39
CA VAL A 111 -0.41 -22.66 -6.06
C VAL A 111 -0.22 -21.50 -5.09
N HIS A 112 -1.18 -21.29 -4.19
CA HIS A 112 -1.16 -20.17 -3.26
C HIS A 112 -1.79 -20.52 -1.90
N ILE A 113 -1.09 -20.16 -0.83
CA ILE A 113 -1.61 -20.15 0.52
C ILE A 113 -0.93 -19.05 1.35
N GLY A 114 -1.72 -18.15 1.94
CA GLY A 114 -1.22 -17.05 2.78
C GLY A 114 -1.57 -15.71 2.16
N ASP A 115 -0.75 -14.69 2.38
CA ASP A 115 -0.95 -13.33 1.88
C ASP A 115 0.21 -12.80 1.03
N SER A 116 1.20 -13.64 0.75
CA SER A 116 2.12 -13.39 -0.36
C SER A 116 1.36 -13.37 -1.68
N ARG A 117 1.77 -12.52 -2.61
CA ARG A 117 0.97 -12.23 -3.81
C ARG A 117 1.66 -12.62 -5.09
N ALA A 118 0.88 -13.03 -6.08
CA ALA A 118 1.32 -13.08 -7.46
C ALA A 118 0.53 -12.07 -8.32
N TYR A 119 1.24 -11.40 -9.21
CA TYR A 119 0.71 -10.45 -10.18
C TYR A 119 1.08 -10.86 -11.60
N LEU A 120 0.21 -10.54 -12.55
CA LEU A 120 0.41 -10.65 -13.99
C LEU A 120 0.27 -9.26 -14.62
N LEU A 121 1.34 -8.79 -15.26
CA LEU A 121 1.30 -7.66 -16.19
C LEU A 121 1.10 -8.21 -17.60
N ARG A 122 -0.05 -7.90 -18.20
CA ARG A 122 -0.42 -8.30 -19.57
C ARG A 122 -1.17 -7.18 -20.24
N ASP A 123 -0.85 -6.90 -21.51
CA ASP A 123 -1.53 -5.90 -22.33
C ASP A 123 -1.66 -4.52 -21.65
N GLY A 124 -0.60 -4.12 -20.92
CA GLY A 124 -0.54 -2.83 -20.23
C GLY A 124 -1.39 -2.72 -18.97
N SER A 125 -1.88 -3.84 -18.43
CA SER A 125 -2.66 -3.88 -17.18
C SER A 125 -2.06 -4.86 -16.17
N LEU A 126 -2.03 -4.47 -14.90
CA LEU A 126 -1.58 -5.31 -13.78
C LEU A 126 -2.78 -6.00 -13.13
N PHE A 127 -2.71 -7.31 -12.99
CA PHE A 127 -3.74 -8.13 -12.34
C PHE A 127 -3.13 -8.87 -11.17
N GLN A 128 -3.69 -8.74 -9.97
CA GLN A 128 -3.41 -9.68 -8.89
C GLN A 128 -4.10 -11.01 -9.23
N ILE A 129 -3.33 -12.10 -9.25
CA ILE A 129 -3.82 -13.43 -9.65
C ILE A 129 -3.93 -14.43 -8.48
N THR A 130 -3.59 -13.98 -7.28
CA THR A 130 -3.81 -14.67 -5.98
C THR A 130 -4.83 -13.91 -5.14
N HIS A 131 -5.46 -14.60 -4.20
CA HIS A 131 -6.43 -14.03 -3.28
C HIS A 131 -5.95 -14.21 -1.85
N ASP A 132 -5.71 -13.12 -1.12
CA ASP A 132 -5.05 -13.18 0.19
C ASP A 132 -5.89 -13.96 1.21
N HIS A 133 -5.26 -14.89 1.91
CA HIS A 133 -5.88 -15.63 3.00
C HIS A 133 -5.76 -14.90 4.35
N THR A 134 -6.14 -13.62 4.39
CA THR A 134 -6.13 -12.78 5.60
C THR A 134 -7.53 -12.55 6.16
N LEU A 135 -7.63 -12.23 7.45
CA LEU A 135 -8.88 -11.84 8.08
C LEU A 135 -9.54 -10.67 7.34
N VAL A 136 -8.75 -9.66 6.99
CA VAL A 136 -9.29 -8.45 6.32
C VAL A 136 -9.80 -8.76 4.93
N GLN A 137 -9.16 -9.67 4.19
CA GLN A 137 -9.66 -10.08 2.89
C GLN A 137 -11.02 -10.78 3.03
N SER A 138 -11.18 -11.68 4.01
CA SER A 138 -12.49 -12.30 4.28
C SER A 138 -13.56 -11.27 4.67
N LEU A 139 -13.21 -10.24 5.46
CA LEU A 139 -14.13 -9.15 5.79
C LEU A 139 -14.52 -8.32 4.55
N VAL A 140 -13.61 -8.12 3.61
CA VAL A 140 -13.88 -7.46 2.32
C VAL A 140 -14.81 -8.32 1.47
N ASP A 141 -14.55 -9.63 1.38
CA ASP A 141 -15.36 -10.56 0.61
C ASP A 141 -16.79 -10.68 1.16
N GLU A 142 -16.95 -10.59 2.49
CA GLU A 142 -18.24 -10.52 3.19
C GLU A 142 -18.93 -9.14 3.05
N GLY A 143 -18.27 -8.15 2.45
CA GLY A 143 -18.79 -6.78 2.32
C GLY A 143 -18.88 -6.01 3.64
N ARG A 144 -18.16 -6.47 4.68
CA ARG A 144 -18.18 -5.88 6.03
C ARG A 144 -17.25 -4.67 6.16
N ILE A 145 -16.18 -4.65 5.38
CA ILE A 145 -15.27 -3.51 5.24
C ILE A 145 -14.98 -3.29 3.76
N SER A 146 -14.64 -2.06 3.40
CA SER A 146 -14.13 -1.72 2.08
C SER A 146 -12.64 -2.11 1.92
N PRO A 147 -12.15 -2.26 0.68
CA PRO A 147 -10.72 -2.49 0.42
C PRO A 147 -9.80 -1.41 1.03
N ASP A 148 -10.26 -0.15 1.01
CA ASP A 148 -9.51 0.97 1.60
C ASP A 148 -9.41 0.85 3.13
N GLU A 149 -10.47 0.39 3.80
CA GLU A 149 -10.47 0.15 5.23
C GLU A 149 -9.56 -1.04 5.60
N ALA A 150 -9.56 -2.10 4.79
CA ALA A 150 -8.68 -3.26 4.97
C ALA A 150 -7.19 -2.87 5.02
N ALA A 151 -6.76 -1.96 4.15
CA ALA A 151 -5.37 -1.50 4.09
C ALA A 151 -4.88 -0.81 5.38
N SER A 152 -5.78 -0.17 6.13
CA SER A 152 -5.46 0.52 7.38
C SER A 152 -5.85 -0.26 8.64
N HIS A 153 -6.40 -1.47 8.47
CA HIS A 153 -6.92 -2.26 9.58
C HIS A 153 -5.79 -2.73 10.51
N PRO A 154 -5.98 -2.70 11.85
CA PRO A 154 -4.95 -3.14 12.80
C PRO A 154 -4.54 -4.61 12.64
N GLN A 155 -5.46 -5.45 12.17
CA GLN A 155 -5.25 -6.89 11.96
C GLN A 155 -5.11 -7.26 10.47
N ARG A 156 -4.56 -6.37 9.64
CA ARG A 156 -4.43 -6.61 8.19
C ARG A 156 -3.52 -7.79 7.84
N SER A 157 -2.49 -8.05 8.64
CA SER A 157 -1.55 -9.18 8.46
C SER A 157 -1.96 -10.44 9.24
N LEU A 158 -3.21 -10.51 9.73
CA LEU A 158 -3.68 -11.71 10.43
C LEU A 158 -4.07 -12.79 9.41
N LEU A 159 -3.21 -13.80 9.26
CA LEU A 159 -3.42 -14.94 8.37
C LEU A 159 -4.51 -15.90 8.90
N LEU A 160 -5.34 -16.39 7.99
CA LEU A 160 -6.33 -17.45 8.23
C LEU A 160 -5.86 -18.81 7.70
N ARG A 161 -4.98 -18.84 6.70
CA ARG A 161 -4.42 -20.06 6.11
C ARG A 161 -2.93 -19.87 5.88
N ALA A 162 -2.14 -20.86 6.27
CA ALA A 162 -0.70 -20.94 6.05
C ALA A 162 -0.24 -22.41 6.11
N LEU A 163 1.00 -22.67 5.75
CA LEU A 163 1.66 -23.95 6.02
C LEU A 163 2.26 -23.93 7.41
N ASP A 164 1.61 -24.57 8.40
CA ASP A 164 2.05 -24.58 9.79
C ASP A 164 2.32 -26.01 10.32
N GLY A 165 2.27 -27.00 9.43
CA GLY A 165 2.44 -28.41 9.80
C GLY A 165 1.26 -28.98 10.58
N ARG A 166 0.08 -28.31 10.61
CA ARG A 166 -1.10 -28.80 11.33
C ARG A 166 -2.22 -29.13 10.36
N GLY A 167 -2.86 -30.28 10.59
CA GLY A 167 -4.04 -30.70 9.85
C GLY A 167 -3.81 -30.89 8.35
N GLU A 168 -4.92 -30.98 7.62
CA GLU A 168 -4.89 -30.99 6.17
C GLU A 168 -4.78 -29.55 5.63
N VAL A 169 -3.90 -29.37 4.65
CA VAL A 169 -3.76 -28.11 3.93
C VAL A 169 -4.54 -28.21 2.63
N ASP A 170 -5.35 -27.20 2.39
CA ASP A 170 -6.03 -26.97 1.12
C ASP A 170 -5.43 -25.68 0.53
N PRO A 171 -4.55 -25.72 -0.47
CA PRO A 171 -4.04 -24.53 -1.13
C PRO A 171 -4.89 -24.16 -2.35
N ASP A 172 -4.92 -22.88 -2.69
CA ASP A 172 -5.59 -22.42 -3.90
C ASP A 172 -4.77 -22.82 -5.13
N LEU A 173 -5.36 -23.62 -6.02
CA LEU A 173 -4.72 -24.16 -7.21
C LEU A 173 -5.42 -23.66 -8.49
N SER A 174 -4.65 -23.16 -9.45
CA SER A 174 -5.20 -22.73 -10.74
C SER A 174 -4.25 -23.01 -11.90
N LEU A 175 -4.80 -23.39 -13.05
CA LEU A 175 -4.05 -23.52 -14.30
C LEU A 175 -4.31 -22.30 -15.19
N ARG A 176 -3.25 -21.73 -15.74
CA ARG A 176 -3.28 -20.50 -16.54
C ARG A 176 -2.48 -20.68 -17.83
N GLU A 177 -2.79 -19.86 -18.82
CA GLU A 177 -2.02 -19.79 -20.06
C GLU A 177 -1.04 -18.60 -20.01
N ALA A 178 0.23 -18.88 -20.28
CA ALA A 178 1.30 -17.91 -20.49
C ALA A 178 1.46 -17.56 -21.97
N LYS A 179 1.70 -16.27 -22.23
CA LYS A 179 1.89 -15.68 -23.55
C LYS A 179 3.20 -14.91 -23.57
N VAL A 180 3.85 -14.86 -24.73
CA VAL A 180 5.06 -14.04 -24.91
C VAL A 180 4.72 -12.58 -24.58
N GLY A 181 5.58 -11.95 -23.78
CA GLY A 181 5.40 -10.58 -23.32
C GLY A 181 4.67 -10.45 -21.98
N ASP A 182 4.13 -11.54 -21.43
CA ASP A 182 3.67 -11.55 -20.06
C ASP A 182 4.83 -11.32 -19.09
N ARG A 183 4.55 -10.57 -18.03
CA ARG A 183 5.45 -10.40 -16.90
C ARG A 183 4.75 -10.79 -15.61
N TYR A 184 5.36 -11.69 -14.86
CA TYR A 184 4.89 -12.13 -13.56
C TYR A 184 5.73 -11.50 -12.44
N LEU A 185 5.08 -11.20 -11.33
CA LEU A 185 5.72 -10.81 -10.07
C LEU A 185 5.17 -11.69 -8.96
N LEU A 186 6.02 -12.35 -8.19
CA LEU A 186 5.68 -12.94 -6.89
C LEU A 186 6.33 -12.09 -5.80
N CYS A 187 5.64 -11.83 -4.68
CA CYS A 187 6.23 -11.10 -3.56
C CYS A 187 5.64 -11.47 -2.20
N SER A 188 6.45 -11.30 -1.14
CA SER A 188 5.98 -11.32 0.25
C SER A 188 5.18 -10.04 0.57
N ASP A 189 4.49 -10.05 1.72
CA ASP A 189 3.66 -8.92 2.14
C ASP A 189 4.51 -7.67 2.44
N GLY A 190 5.80 -7.84 2.78
CA GLY A 190 6.73 -6.75 3.01
C GLY A 190 6.96 -5.87 1.78
N LEU A 191 6.68 -6.36 0.55
CA LEU A 191 6.59 -5.49 -0.63
C LEU A 191 5.22 -4.80 -0.71
N SER A 192 4.14 -5.58 -0.80
CA SER A 192 2.80 -5.08 -1.09
C SER A 192 2.13 -4.31 0.06
N GLY A 193 2.66 -4.44 1.27
CA GLY A 193 2.22 -3.74 2.47
C GLY A 193 2.69 -2.28 2.52
N VAL A 194 3.75 -1.93 1.78
CA VAL A 194 4.30 -0.57 1.73
C VAL A 194 4.37 0.03 0.34
N VAL A 195 4.50 -0.79 -0.71
CA VAL A 195 4.50 -0.35 -2.11
C VAL A 195 3.13 -0.59 -2.72
N THR A 196 2.50 0.47 -3.21
CA THR A 196 1.15 0.39 -3.79
C THR A 196 1.14 -0.34 -5.14
N ALA A 197 -0.01 -0.89 -5.52
CA ALA A 197 -0.19 -1.57 -6.80
C ALA A 197 0.13 -0.67 -8.01
N GLU A 198 -0.15 0.63 -7.93
CA GLU A 198 0.19 1.60 -8.98
C GLU A 198 1.70 1.77 -9.12
N THR A 199 2.42 1.79 -8.00
CA THR A 199 3.88 1.89 -8.00
C THR A 199 4.51 0.61 -8.52
N ILE A 200 3.99 -0.56 -8.11
CA ILE A 200 4.38 -1.86 -8.66
C ILE A 200 4.17 -1.87 -10.19
N PHE A 201 2.99 -1.44 -10.65
CA PHE A 201 2.65 -1.36 -12.07
C PHE A 201 3.65 -0.49 -12.85
N GLN A 202 3.97 0.70 -12.34
CA GLN A 202 4.94 1.60 -12.97
C GLN A 202 6.31 0.93 -13.10
N VAL A 203 6.83 0.32 -12.03
CA VAL A 203 8.15 -0.34 -12.07
C VAL A 203 8.16 -1.51 -13.04
N LEU A 204 7.13 -2.37 -13.00
CA LEU A 204 7.04 -3.52 -13.91
C LEU A 204 6.86 -3.10 -15.38
N THR A 205 6.33 -1.91 -15.65
CA THR A 205 6.14 -1.38 -17.01
C THR A 205 7.40 -0.68 -17.52
N ASP A 206 8.03 0.17 -16.70
CA ASP A 206 9.12 1.05 -17.14
C ASP A 206 10.49 0.35 -17.13
N VAL A 207 10.69 -0.64 -16.26
CA VAL A 207 11.99 -1.30 -16.08
C VAL A 207 12.04 -2.60 -16.85
N ALA A 208 12.63 -2.60 -18.05
CA ALA A 208 12.63 -3.78 -18.92
C ALA A 208 13.40 -4.99 -18.37
N ASP A 209 14.39 -4.80 -17.49
CA ASP A 209 15.22 -5.87 -16.97
C ASP A 209 14.72 -6.41 -15.62
N PRO A 210 14.39 -7.71 -15.48
CA PRO A 210 13.90 -8.30 -14.22
C PRO A 210 14.82 -8.04 -13.03
N GLU A 211 16.14 -8.08 -13.24
CA GLU A 211 17.10 -7.87 -12.15
C GLU A 211 17.08 -6.42 -11.64
N GLN A 212 16.94 -5.45 -12.54
CA GLN A 212 16.73 -4.06 -12.16
C GLN A 212 15.35 -3.85 -11.52
N ALA A 213 14.31 -4.53 -12.02
CA ALA A 213 12.96 -4.42 -11.50
C ALA A 213 12.88 -4.91 -10.04
N VAL A 214 13.40 -6.09 -9.71
CA VAL A 214 13.43 -6.59 -8.32
C VAL A 214 14.26 -5.67 -7.40
N ARG A 215 15.37 -5.11 -7.91
CA ARG A 215 16.16 -4.15 -7.13
C ARG A 215 15.38 -2.88 -6.82
N GLN A 216 14.72 -2.30 -7.82
CA GLN A 216 13.95 -1.08 -7.67
C GLN A 216 12.72 -1.28 -6.77
N LEU A 217 12.04 -2.42 -6.86
CA LEU A 217 10.93 -2.77 -5.97
C LEU A 217 11.37 -2.83 -4.50
N ILE A 218 12.49 -3.51 -4.21
CA ILE A 218 13.05 -3.57 -2.86
C ILE A 218 13.49 -2.20 -2.36
N ASP A 219 14.16 -1.40 -3.21
CA ASP A 219 14.57 -0.05 -2.83
C ASP A 219 13.36 0.84 -2.50
N LEU A 220 12.25 0.69 -3.22
CA LEU A 220 11.01 1.41 -2.94
C LEU A 220 10.36 0.96 -1.63
N ALA A 221 10.32 -0.35 -1.35
CA ALA A 221 9.82 -0.86 -0.09
C ALA A 221 10.64 -0.37 1.11
N ASN A 222 11.97 -0.39 0.98
CA ASN A 222 12.90 0.16 1.96
C ASN A 222 12.75 1.67 2.15
N ARG A 223 12.51 2.43 1.08
CA ARG A 223 12.16 3.88 1.18
C ARG A 223 10.81 4.13 1.84
N GLY A 224 9.89 3.18 1.74
CA GLY A 224 8.61 3.15 2.47
C GLY A 224 8.76 2.86 3.97
N GLY A 225 9.99 2.65 4.45
CA GLY A 225 10.32 2.38 5.84
C GLY A 225 10.80 0.96 6.11
N GLY A 226 10.65 0.03 5.16
CA GLY A 226 11.09 -1.36 5.27
C GLY A 226 10.68 -2.04 6.58
N PRO A 227 9.37 -2.07 6.93
CA PRO A 227 8.92 -2.57 8.21
C PRO A 227 9.05 -4.09 8.37
N ASP A 228 9.21 -4.81 7.25
CA ASP A 228 9.29 -6.26 7.19
C ASP A 228 10.40 -6.75 6.26
N ASN A 229 10.61 -8.07 6.23
CA ASN A 229 11.37 -8.75 5.19
C ASN A 229 10.71 -8.53 3.83
N ILE A 230 11.51 -8.27 2.80
CA ILE A 230 11.02 -7.92 1.47
C ILE A 230 11.61 -8.90 0.47
N THR A 231 10.76 -9.73 -0.11
CA THR A 231 11.17 -10.72 -1.11
C THR A 231 10.30 -10.63 -2.33
N CYS A 232 10.93 -10.63 -3.51
CA CYS A 232 10.20 -10.68 -4.76
C CYS A 232 10.96 -11.38 -5.89
N VAL A 233 10.18 -11.91 -6.82
CA VAL A 233 10.64 -12.60 -8.02
C VAL A 233 9.91 -12.00 -9.22
N VAL A 234 10.64 -11.53 -10.22
CA VAL A 234 10.09 -11.04 -11.49
C VAL A 234 10.48 -11.99 -12.61
N ALA A 235 9.53 -12.34 -13.48
CA ALA A 235 9.78 -13.20 -14.63
C ALA A 235 9.06 -12.73 -15.90
N ASP A 236 9.80 -12.69 -17.00
CA ASP A 236 9.31 -12.37 -18.35
C ASP A 236 9.13 -13.65 -19.15
N VAL A 237 7.96 -13.82 -19.76
CA VAL A 237 7.72 -14.91 -20.71
C VAL A 237 8.27 -14.52 -22.07
N VAL A 238 9.25 -15.29 -22.54
CA VAL A 238 9.98 -15.05 -23.80
C VAL A 238 9.85 -16.23 -24.75
N ASP A 239 10.00 -15.96 -26.04
CA ASP A 239 10.16 -16.99 -27.06
C ASP A 239 11.63 -17.44 -27.10
N LEU A 240 11.89 -18.68 -26.67
CA LEU A 240 13.23 -19.26 -26.61
C LEU A 240 13.91 -19.33 -27.98
N GLY A 241 13.14 -19.34 -29.07
CA GLY A 241 13.68 -19.31 -30.44
C GLY A 241 14.23 -17.94 -30.85
N ARG A 242 13.88 -16.87 -30.13
CA ARG A 242 14.30 -15.48 -30.41
C ARG A 242 15.21 -14.90 -29.33
N GLN A 243 15.00 -15.30 -28.09
CA GLN A 243 15.76 -14.87 -26.92
C GLN A 243 16.07 -16.10 -26.07
N PRO A 244 17.27 -16.72 -26.22
CA PRO A 244 17.67 -17.80 -25.33
C PRO A 244 17.73 -17.27 -23.88
N PRO A 245 17.30 -18.08 -22.90
CA PRO A 245 17.20 -17.63 -21.52
C PRO A 245 18.60 -17.35 -21.02
N THR A 246 18.82 -16.15 -20.49
CA THR A 246 20.11 -15.69 -19.96
C THR A 246 20.37 -16.15 -18.53
N GLY A 247 19.42 -16.86 -17.91
CA GLY A 247 19.50 -17.32 -16.52
C GLY A 247 20.44 -18.52 -16.35
N GLY A 248 21.27 -18.47 -15.32
CA GLY A 248 22.03 -19.62 -14.83
C GLY A 248 21.13 -20.70 -14.21
N PRO A 249 21.70 -21.73 -13.54
CA PRO A 249 20.88 -22.70 -12.80
C PRO A 249 19.97 -21.99 -11.80
N GLY A 250 18.79 -22.55 -11.55
CA GLY A 250 17.84 -21.97 -10.59
C GLY A 250 18.48 -21.75 -9.22
N HIS A 251 18.15 -20.64 -8.57
CA HIS A 251 18.80 -20.20 -7.34
C HIS A 251 17.77 -19.80 -6.28
N ALA A 252 18.13 -20.01 -5.02
CA ALA A 252 17.35 -19.56 -3.88
C ALA A 252 17.90 -18.24 -3.33
N VAL A 253 17.01 -17.43 -2.76
CA VAL A 253 17.31 -16.18 -2.04
C VAL A 253 16.62 -16.19 -0.67
N GLY A 254 17.01 -15.30 0.25
CA GLY A 254 16.47 -15.26 1.61
C GLY A 254 17.04 -16.37 2.49
N ALA A 255 16.27 -16.89 3.44
CA ALA A 255 16.70 -17.97 4.34
C ALA A 255 17.11 -19.24 3.57
N ALA A 256 16.39 -19.58 2.50
CA ALA A 256 16.70 -20.72 1.63
C ALA A 256 18.05 -20.61 0.87
N ALA A 257 18.66 -19.42 0.77
CA ALA A 257 19.98 -19.28 0.15
C ALA A 257 21.10 -19.90 1.00
N ASN A 258 20.92 -19.92 2.32
CA ASN A 258 21.89 -20.46 3.28
C ASN A 258 21.60 -21.91 3.67
N ALA A 259 20.44 -22.44 3.26
CA ALA A 259 20.08 -23.84 3.42
C ALA A 259 20.89 -24.70 2.45
N GLY A 260 22.05 -25.19 2.91
CA GLY A 260 22.71 -26.31 2.25
C GLY A 260 21.76 -27.53 2.21
N PRO A 261 21.93 -28.46 1.25
CA PRO A 261 21.11 -29.66 1.20
C PRO A 261 21.17 -30.37 2.56
N PRO A 262 20.04 -30.88 3.08
CA PRO A 262 20.04 -31.62 4.34
C PRO A 262 21.06 -32.75 4.23
N PRO A 263 21.88 -33.02 5.28
CA PRO A 263 22.77 -34.15 5.25
C PRO A 263 21.91 -35.42 5.09
N GLY A 264 22.04 -36.05 3.92
CA GLY A 264 21.49 -37.37 3.67
C GLY A 264 21.95 -38.34 4.75
N GLY A 265 21.05 -39.26 5.12
CA GLY A 265 21.14 -40.10 6.30
C GLY A 265 22.52 -40.72 6.57
N GLY A 266 23.05 -40.37 7.73
CA GLY A 266 24.16 -41.05 8.40
C GLY A 266 24.14 -40.63 9.88
N PRO A 267 24.26 -41.56 10.84
CA PRO A 267 24.20 -41.20 12.25
C PRO A 267 25.49 -40.48 12.66
N GLY A 268 25.47 -39.15 12.85
CA GLY A 268 26.60 -38.49 13.51
C GLY A 268 26.89 -37.00 13.30
N ALA A 269 26.02 -36.16 12.73
CA ALA A 269 26.29 -34.72 12.62
C ALA A 269 25.13 -33.87 13.14
N GLY A 270 25.34 -33.20 14.28
CA GLY A 270 24.37 -32.30 14.92
C GLY A 270 24.44 -30.84 14.45
N PRO A 271 23.56 -29.95 14.96
CA PRO A 271 23.22 -28.64 14.38
C PRO A 271 24.27 -27.51 14.51
N ALA A 272 25.56 -27.84 14.67
CA ALA A 272 26.54 -26.90 15.24
C ALA A 272 27.38 -26.08 14.25
N ASP A 273 27.25 -26.27 12.93
CA ASP A 273 28.23 -25.75 11.97
C ASP A 273 27.86 -24.45 11.22
N THR A 274 26.89 -23.69 11.72
CA THR A 274 26.67 -22.31 11.24
C THR A 274 27.52 -21.30 12.04
N PRO A 275 27.96 -20.17 11.43
CA PRO A 275 28.59 -19.07 12.16
C PRO A 275 27.71 -18.53 13.30
N ALA A 276 26.39 -18.56 13.12
CA ALA A 276 25.40 -18.23 14.15
C ALA A 276 25.35 -19.27 15.28
N GLY A 277 25.42 -20.56 14.96
CA GLY A 277 25.49 -21.66 15.95
C GLY A 277 26.75 -21.59 16.82
N ARG A 278 27.89 -21.21 16.24
CA ARG A 278 29.12 -20.94 17.00
C ARG A 278 29.03 -19.70 17.89
N ALA A 279 28.33 -18.65 17.46
CA ALA A 279 28.11 -17.45 18.27
C ALA A 279 27.16 -17.70 19.46
N ALA A 280 26.17 -18.59 19.30
CA ALA A 280 25.27 -19.00 20.37
C ALA A 280 25.98 -19.84 21.45
N GLN A 281 26.82 -20.80 21.05
CA GLN A 281 27.59 -21.64 21.99
C GLN A 281 28.64 -20.85 22.81
N LEU A 282 29.14 -19.74 22.28
CA LEU A 282 30.05 -18.85 23.00
C LEU A 282 29.33 -18.01 24.08
N ARG A 283 28.01 -17.82 23.97
CA ARG A 283 27.21 -17.13 25.01
C ARG A 283 26.91 -18.04 26.20
N ASP A 284 26.82 -19.34 26.00
CA ASP A 284 26.54 -20.34 27.06
C ASP A 284 27.74 -20.68 27.95
N THR A 285 28.95 -20.19 27.65
CA THR A 285 30.17 -20.48 28.44
C THR A 285 30.63 -19.33 29.35
N MET A 286 29.90 -18.22 29.40
CA MET A 286 30.20 -17.10 30.30
C MET A 286 29.16 -17.02 31.43
N PRO A 287 29.54 -17.19 32.71
CA PRO A 287 28.61 -16.96 33.82
C PRO A 287 28.21 -15.48 33.86
N GLN A 288 26.92 -15.19 33.70
CA GLN A 288 26.39 -13.86 33.98
C GLN A 288 26.36 -13.62 35.49
N PRO A 289 26.66 -12.39 35.98
CA PRO A 289 26.47 -12.04 37.38
C PRO A 289 24.98 -12.07 37.73
N PRO A 290 24.60 -12.59 38.91
CA PRO A 290 23.19 -12.78 39.26
C PRO A 290 22.48 -11.44 39.45
N VAL A 291 21.40 -11.24 38.70
CA VAL A 291 20.41 -10.19 38.94
C VAL A 291 19.45 -10.71 40.01
N ALA A 292 19.40 -10.04 41.16
CA ALA A 292 18.49 -10.36 42.24
C ALA A 292 17.04 -10.10 41.82
N VAL A 293 16.23 -11.16 41.74
CA VAL A 293 14.77 -11.08 41.70
C VAL A 293 14.24 -11.23 43.12
N ASP A 294 13.45 -10.25 43.56
CA ASP A 294 12.84 -10.21 44.89
C ASP A 294 11.66 -11.21 44.91
N GLU A 295 11.90 -12.38 45.47
CA GLU A 295 10.95 -13.50 45.53
C GLU A 295 10.11 -13.39 46.82
N MET A 296 8.80 -13.24 46.66
CA MET A 296 7.85 -13.12 47.77
C MET A 296 7.65 -14.49 48.44
N PRO A 297 7.75 -14.61 49.78
CA PRO A 297 7.77 -15.91 50.44
C PRO A 297 6.37 -16.56 50.57
N PRO A 298 6.29 -17.91 50.59
CA PRO A 298 5.02 -18.63 50.70
C PRO A 298 4.45 -18.60 52.14
N PRO A 299 3.13 -18.79 52.32
CA PRO A 299 2.52 -18.78 53.65
C PRO A 299 2.83 -20.07 54.43
N ALA A 300 3.01 -19.91 55.75
CA ALA A 300 3.35 -20.98 56.69
C ALA A 300 2.16 -21.91 57.01
N PRO A 301 2.42 -23.19 57.37
CA PRO A 301 1.39 -24.18 57.67
C PRO A 301 0.77 -24.00 59.08
N MET A 302 -0.52 -24.32 59.19
CA MET A 302 -1.31 -24.33 60.43
C MET A 302 -1.12 -25.66 61.19
N PRO A 303 -0.92 -25.66 62.52
CA PRO A 303 -1.01 -26.88 63.32
C PRO A 303 -2.40 -27.06 63.98
N MET A 304 -2.85 -28.31 64.03
CA MET A 304 -4.02 -28.80 64.76
C MET A 304 -3.71 -29.01 66.25
N GLY A 305 -4.69 -28.76 67.13
CA GLY A 305 -4.74 -29.31 68.50
C GLY A 305 -5.43 -28.41 69.53
N GLU A 306 -6.69 -28.70 69.87
CA GLU A 306 -7.34 -28.36 71.15
C GLU A 306 -6.77 -29.26 72.31
N PRO A 307 -7.14 -29.12 73.63
CA PRO A 307 -8.21 -28.32 74.22
C PRO A 307 -7.95 -27.67 75.62
N MET A 308 -8.99 -26.97 76.10
CA MET A 308 -9.41 -26.70 77.50
C MET A 308 -8.95 -25.45 78.28
N ALA A 309 -10.00 -24.84 78.86
CA ALA A 309 -10.13 -24.14 80.15
C ALA A 309 -9.90 -22.61 80.23
N GLY A 310 -11.04 -21.89 80.21
CA GLY A 310 -11.52 -21.07 81.35
C GLY A 310 -10.82 -19.73 81.71
N PRO A 311 -11.54 -18.78 82.32
CA PRO A 311 -11.34 -17.32 82.15
C PRO A 311 -10.83 -16.64 83.45
N PRO A 312 -11.01 -15.32 83.65
CA PRO A 312 -10.62 -14.12 82.89
C PRO A 312 -9.68 -13.22 83.75
N GLN A 313 -9.18 -12.08 83.24
CA GLN A 313 -9.12 -10.78 83.96
C GLN A 313 -8.34 -9.69 83.20
N GLN A 314 -9.01 -8.56 82.96
CA GLN A 314 -8.45 -7.22 82.75
C GLN A 314 -7.84 -6.69 84.08
N PRO A 315 -7.41 -5.42 84.19
CA PRO A 315 -6.58 -4.55 83.36
C PRO A 315 -5.41 -3.95 84.19
N ALA A 316 -4.41 -3.33 83.58
CA ALA A 316 -3.70 -2.22 84.24
C ALA A 316 -2.82 -1.43 83.26
N THR A 317 -3.28 -0.22 83.00
CA THR A 317 -2.53 0.94 82.53
C THR A 317 -1.21 1.15 83.28
N GLN A 318 -0.15 1.54 82.58
CA GLN A 318 0.87 2.43 83.16
C GLN A 318 1.58 3.24 82.05
N HIS A 319 1.55 4.57 82.26
CA HIS A 319 2.22 5.59 81.46
C HIS A 319 3.73 5.64 81.77
N ALA A 320 4.57 5.88 80.76
CA ALA A 320 5.71 6.79 80.84
C ALA A 320 6.34 7.01 79.44
N PRO A 321 7.03 8.15 79.21
CA PRO A 321 7.13 8.80 77.91
C PRO A 321 8.50 8.63 77.23
N GLY A 322 8.58 8.83 75.92
CA GLY A 322 9.87 9.12 75.31
C GLY A 322 9.95 9.05 73.79
N ARG A 323 10.27 10.21 73.22
CA ARG A 323 11.02 10.46 71.98
C ARG A 323 10.26 10.46 70.65
N ALA A 324 10.15 11.70 70.16
CA ALA A 324 9.87 12.07 68.79
C ALA A 324 10.90 11.50 67.79
N ARG A 325 10.42 11.03 66.64
CA ARG A 325 11.16 11.16 65.38
C ARG A 325 10.18 11.33 64.20
N ARG A 326 10.42 12.39 63.45
CA ARG A 326 9.68 12.91 62.28
C ARG A 326 9.26 11.82 61.28
N GLY A 327 7.97 11.76 60.98
CA GLY A 327 7.41 11.14 59.78
C GLY A 327 6.87 12.21 58.84
N GLY A 328 7.76 12.81 58.04
CA GLY A 328 7.40 13.70 56.93
C GLY A 328 7.62 12.99 55.60
N ALA A 329 6.76 13.31 54.63
CA ALA A 329 6.90 12.99 53.21
C ALA A 329 6.75 11.52 52.79
N ARG A 330 5.52 10.99 52.81
CA ARG A 330 5.16 9.88 51.89
C ARG A 330 3.77 10.00 51.24
N LYS A 331 2.97 11.01 51.60
CA LYS A 331 1.66 11.28 50.98
C LYS A 331 1.68 12.33 49.85
N TRP A 332 2.73 13.15 49.77
CA TRP A 332 2.80 14.24 48.78
C TRP A 332 3.44 13.82 47.45
N THR A 333 4.30 12.79 47.47
CA THR A 333 4.93 12.26 46.25
C THR A 333 3.95 11.57 45.31
N TRP A 334 2.91 10.90 45.82
CA TRP A 334 1.92 10.25 44.95
C TRP A 334 0.99 11.25 44.26
N LEU A 335 0.61 12.34 44.93
CA LEU A 335 -0.23 13.40 44.33
C LEU A 335 0.49 14.16 43.21
N VAL A 336 1.80 14.40 43.33
CA VAL A 336 2.61 15.05 42.27
C VAL A 336 2.77 14.12 41.06
N VAL A 337 2.94 12.81 41.28
CA VAL A 337 3.03 11.83 40.19
C VAL A 337 1.69 11.71 39.47
N VAL A 338 0.57 11.62 40.19
CA VAL A 338 -0.76 11.54 39.55
C VAL A 338 -1.10 12.83 38.81
N ALA A 339 -0.81 14.00 39.38
CA ALA A 339 -1.00 15.28 38.68
C ALA A 339 -0.11 15.37 37.43
N GLY A 340 1.14 14.90 37.50
CA GLY A 340 2.03 14.82 36.35
C GLY A 340 1.50 13.92 35.25
N VAL A 341 0.99 12.73 35.59
CA VAL A 341 0.40 11.79 34.64
C VAL A 341 -0.86 12.38 33.98
N VAL A 342 -1.71 13.06 34.74
CA VAL A 342 -2.91 13.72 34.19
C VAL A 342 -2.53 14.84 33.23
N VAL A 343 -1.54 15.68 33.56
CA VAL A 343 -1.08 16.75 32.67
C VAL A 343 -0.46 16.18 31.40
N VAL A 344 0.34 15.12 31.50
CA VAL A 344 0.92 14.44 30.33
C VAL A 344 -0.17 13.77 29.48
N ALA A 345 -1.19 13.14 30.09
CA ALA A 345 -2.30 12.53 29.38
C ALA A 345 -3.16 13.58 28.65
N VAL A 346 -3.42 14.73 29.29
CA VAL A 346 -4.15 15.85 28.66
C VAL A 346 -3.31 16.49 27.56
N ALA A 347 -1.99 16.64 27.74
CA ALA A 347 -1.09 17.13 26.71
C ALA A 347 -0.98 16.16 25.53
N ALA A 348 -0.85 14.86 25.78
CA ALA A 348 -0.80 13.81 24.76
C ALA A 348 -2.14 13.69 24.02
N GLY A 349 -3.27 13.75 24.74
CA GLY A 349 -4.60 13.80 24.17
C GLY A 349 -4.83 15.06 23.32
N GLY A 350 -4.35 16.22 23.78
CA GLY A 350 -4.38 17.47 23.03
C GLY A 350 -3.51 17.40 21.76
N VAL A 351 -2.30 16.85 21.84
CA VAL A 351 -1.42 16.64 20.69
C VAL A 351 -2.02 15.64 19.70
N TYR A 352 -2.62 14.55 20.18
CA TYR A 352 -3.30 13.56 19.36
C TYR A 352 -4.51 14.17 18.63
N LEU A 353 -5.32 14.95 19.34
CA LEU A 353 -6.47 15.66 18.77
C LEU A 353 -6.02 16.67 17.70
N VAL A 354 -4.97 17.46 17.99
CA VAL A 354 -4.41 18.44 17.05
C VAL A 354 -3.75 17.77 15.84
N GLN A 355 -3.09 16.62 15.99
CA GLN A 355 -2.51 15.87 14.87
C GLN A 355 -3.59 15.24 13.97
N THR A 356 -4.65 14.70 14.57
CA THR A 356 -5.77 14.11 13.81
C THR A 356 -6.49 15.18 12.99
N VAL A 357 -6.70 16.37 13.57
CA VAL A 357 -7.34 17.51 12.90
C VAL A 357 -6.46 18.12 11.78
N ARG A 358 -5.13 17.99 11.84
CA ARG A 358 -4.18 18.57 10.85
C ARG A 358 -4.04 17.78 9.54
N ASN A 359 -4.59 16.58 9.45
CA ASN A 359 -4.43 15.71 8.27
C ASN A 359 -5.63 15.75 7.30
N GLY A 360 -6.69 16.48 7.63
CA GLY A 360 -7.81 16.72 6.72
C GLY A 360 -7.43 17.67 5.58
N TYR A 361 -8.05 17.45 4.41
CA TYR A 361 -8.05 18.41 3.31
C TYR A 361 -9.49 18.86 3.08
N TYR A 362 -9.67 20.12 2.70
CA TYR A 362 -10.96 20.63 2.29
C TYR A 362 -10.80 21.61 1.13
N ILE A 363 -11.80 21.66 0.26
CA ILE A 363 -11.85 22.59 -0.87
C ILE A 363 -12.71 23.78 -0.47
N GLY A 364 -12.20 24.99 -0.75
CA GLY A 364 -12.92 26.22 -0.51
C GLY A 364 -12.73 27.23 -1.64
N GLU A 365 -13.36 28.39 -1.47
CA GLU A 365 -13.24 29.54 -2.37
C GLU A 365 -12.36 30.62 -1.74
N GLU A 366 -11.43 31.16 -2.52
CA GLU A 366 -10.75 32.41 -2.16
C GLU A 366 -10.54 33.28 -3.40
N GLY A 367 -11.07 34.50 -3.38
CA GLY A 367 -10.95 35.45 -4.50
C GLY A 367 -11.59 34.94 -5.79
N GLY A 368 -12.70 34.20 -5.71
CA GLY A 368 -13.41 33.63 -6.87
C GLY A 368 -12.73 32.40 -7.49
N LYS A 369 -11.69 31.84 -6.85
CA LYS A 369 -10.94 30.67 -7.33
C LYS A 369 -11.06 29.52 -6.36
N VAL A 370 -11.01 28.31 -6.90
CA VAL A 370 -10.93 27.08 -6.11
C VAL A 370 -9.56 27.02 -5.44
N VAL A 371 -9.54 26.87 -4.12
CA VAL A 371 -8.31 26.69 -3.34
C VAL A 371 -8.44 25.44 -2.48
N LEU A 372 -7.37 24.66 -2.44
CA LEU A 372 -7.25 23.53 -1.53
C LEU A 372 -6.61 23.98 -0.21
N PHE A 373 -7.29 23.67 0.88
CA PHE A 373 -6.82 23.93 2.25
C PHE A 373 -6.52 22.61 2.96
N ARG A 374 -5.62 22.67 3.94
CA ARG A 374 -5.24 21.59 4.83
C ARG A 374 -5.59 21.99 6.26
N GLY A 375 -6.34 21.14 6.95
CA GLY A 375 -6.91 21.41 8.28
C GLY A 375 -8.38 21.00 8.37
N SER A 376 -9.06 21.45 9.44
CA SER A 376 -10.52 21.32 9.59
C SER A 376 -11.22 22.64 9.24
N THR A 377 -12.49 22.52 8.86
CA THR A 377 -13.45 23.63 8.65
C THR A 377 -14.03 24.16 9.97
N ASP A 378 -13.76 23.52 11.11
CA ASP A 378 -14.30 23.92 12.42
C ASP A 378 -13.51 25.10 13.02
N GLU A 379 -14.22 26.18 13.39
CA GLU A 379 -13.62 27.34 14.08
C GLU A 379 -13.34 27.02 15.55
N PHE A 380 -12.06 26.93 15.92
CA PHE A 380 -11.64 26.80 17.32
C PHE A 380 -11.20 28.16 17.88
N PRO A 381 -11.73 28.59 19.04
CA PRO A 381 -11.32 29.84 19.65
C PRO A 381 -9.83 29.80 20.03
N LEU A 382 -9.09 30.86 19.68
CA LEU A 382 -7.64 31.11 19.92
C LEU A 382 -6.61 30.45 18.97
N ILE A 383 -6.97 29.52 18.07
CA ILE A 383 -5.98 28.89 17.17
C ILE A 383 -6.56 28.72 15.76
N ASP A 384 -5.89 29.33 14.76
CA ASP A 384 -6.23 29.13 13.35
C ASP A 384 -5.60 27.82 12.85
N LEU A 385 -6.43 26.80 12.63
CA LEU A 385 -6.00 25.44 12.26
C LEU A 385 -6.02 25.19 10.75
N SER A 386 -6.40 26.19 9.96
CA SER A 386 -6.42 26.12 8.49
C SER A 386 -5.12 26.67 7.89
N ARG A 387 -4.55 25.96 6.91
CA ARG A 387 -3.49 26.49 6.04
C ARG A 387 -3.75 26.12 4.60
N LYS A 388 -3.38 27.01 3.67
CA LYS A 388 -3.38 26.66 2.24
C LYS A 388 -2.47 25.45 2.00
N ALA A 389 -2.94 24.50 1.20
CA ALA A 389 -2.10 23.40 0.73
C ALA A 389 -0.91 23.96 -0.08
N ALA A 390 0.16 23.18 -0.18
CA ALA A 390 1.39 23.61 -0.84
C ALA A 390 1.12 23.99 -2.32
N ALA A 391 1.91 24.92 -2.87
CA ALA A 391 1.67 25.45 -4.22
C ALA A 391 1.65 24.37 -5.32
N LYS A 392 2.39 23.27 -5.13
CA LYS A 392 2.40 22.10 -6.03
C LYS A 392 1.07 21.33 -6.06
N ASP A 393 0.29 21.43 -5.00
CA ASP A 393 -0.99 20.72 -4.82
C ASP A 393 -2.18 21.62 -5.20
N GLN A 394 -1.95 22.90 -5.54
CA GLN A 394 -2.99 23.81 -6.01
C GLN A 394 -3.31 23.58 -7.49
N PRO A 395 -4.53 23.95 -7.96
CA PRO A 395 -4.86 23.87 -9.38
C PRO A 395 -3.94 24.75 -10.22
N ASN A 396 -3.20 24.13 -11.15
CA ASN A 396 -2.44 24.82 -12.18
C ASN A 396 -2.89 24.32 -13.57
N PRO A 397 -3.53 25.17 -14.40
CA PRO A 397 -3.89 26.58 -14.14
C PRO A 397 -4.99 26.74 -13.07
N PRO A 398 -5.11 27.92 -12.42
CA PRO A 398 -6.15 28.18 -11.42
C PRO A 398 -7.55 28.02 -12.00
N ILE A 399 -8.44 27.34 -11.27
CA ILE A 399 -9.84 27.10 -11.69
C ILE A 399 -10.73 28.19 -11.09
N PRO A 400 -11.39 29.03 -11.91
CA PRO A 400 -12.39 29.96 -11.42
C PRO A 400 -13.63 29.20 -10.94
N VAL A 401 -14.19 29.57 -9.79
CA VAL A 401 -15.43 28.92 -9.30
C VAL A 401 -16.59 29.17 -10.26
N ALA A 402 -16.61 30.30 -10.95
CA ALA A 402 -17.63 30.60 -11.96
C ALA A 402 -17.67 29.60 -13.13
N ASP A 403 -16.58 28.90 -13.40
CA ASP A 403 -16.47 27.91 -14.48
C ASP A 403 -16.94 26.50 -14.07
N LEU A 404 -17.36 26.32 -12.80
CA LEU A 404 -17.91 25.05 -12.31
C LEU A 404 -19.43 24.98 -12.49
N PRO A 405 -20.02 23.77 -12.56
CA PRO A 405 -21.46 23.54 -12.43
C PRO A 405 -22.05 24.17 -11.16
N GLN A 406 -23.29 24.68 -11.22
CA GLN A 406 -23.91 25.47 -10.15
C GLN A 406 -23.97 24.74 -8.79
N ASN A 407 -24.21 23.43 -8.79
CA ASN A 407 -24.17 22.58 -7.60
C ASN A 407 -22.77 22.55 -6.97
N LEU A 408 -21.72 22.42 -7.78
CA LEU A 408 -20.32 22.45 -7.32
C LEU A 408 -19.91 23.85 -6.87
N GLN A 409 -20.42 24.91 -7.49
CA GLN A 409 -20.19 26.28 -7.02
C GLN A 409 -20.69 26.48 -5.59
N GLN A 410 -21.88 25.97 -5.28
CA GLN A 410 -22.46 26.05 -3.94
C GLN A 410 -21.63 25.25 -2.93
N GLN A 411 -21.17 24.05 -3.29
CA GLN A 411 -20.31 23.23 -2.43
C GLN A 411 -18.96 23.89 -2.15
N VAL A 412 -18.28 24.42 -3.19
CA VAL A 412 -16.98 25.09 -3.03
C VAL A 412 -17.12 26.36 -2.19
N LYS A 413 -18.21 27.12 -2.35
CA LYS A 413 -18.51 28.29 -1.51
C LYS A 413 -18.85 27.92 -0.06
N GLY A 414 -19.54 26.80 0.13
CA GLY A 414 -19.87 26.27 1.46
C GLY A 414 -18.69 25.63 2.18
N THR A 415 -17.57 25.42 1.48
CA THR A 415 -16.42 24.60 1.87
C THR A 415 -16.79 23.14 2.18
N TYR A 416 -16.02 22.18 1.69
CA TYR A 416 -16.29 20.77 1.98
C TYR A 416 -15.02 19.93 2.06
N SER A 417 -15.04 18.96 2.97
CA SER A 417 -13.90 18.07 3.22
C SER A 417 -13.72 17.08 2.08
N VAL A 418 -12.46 16.83 1.71
CA VAL A 418 -12.06 15.93 0.63
C VAL A 418 -10.98 14.96 1.07
N LYS A 419 -10.97 13.76 0.48
CA LYS A 419 -10.00 12.68 0.75
C LYS A 419 -8.66 12.94 0.05
N GLY A 420 -8.05 14.10 0.30
CA GLY A 420 -6.72 14.46 -0.22
C GLY A 420 -6.68 15.31 -1.50
N PRO A 421 -5.48 15.65 -1.99
CA PRO A 421 -5.29 16.60 -3.10
C PRO A 421 -5.78 16.08 -4.46
N ALA A 422 -5.94 14.75 -4.61
CA ALA A 422 -6.44 14.14 -5.84
C ALA A 422 -7.90 14.55 -6.18
N ALA A 423 -8.69 14.98 -5.18
CA ALA A 423 -10.05 15.47 -5.39
C ALA A 423 -10.12 16.69 -6.35
N LEU A 424 -9.03 17.45 -6.48
CA LEU A 424 -8.96 18.54 -7.46
C LEU A 424 -9.01 18.04 -8.92
N ASN A 425 -8.60 16.80 -9.20
CA ASN A 425 -8.65 16.24 -10.55
C ASN A 425 -10.09 15.97 -10.99
N GLU A 426 -10.94 15.55 -10.05
CA GLU A 426 -12.37 15.37 -10.29
C GLU A 426 -13.05 16.74 -10.53
N LEU A 427 -12.62 17.77 -9.82
CA LEU A 427 -13.11 19.14 -10.04
C LEU A 427 -12.66 19.70 -11.40
N LYS A 428 -11.41 19.43 -11.82
CA LYS A 428 -10.87 19.80 -13.15
C LYS A 428 -11.68 19.20 -14.29
N ASN A 429 -12.05 17.92 -14.17
CA ASN A 429 -12.84 17.22 -15.18
C ASN A 429 -14.30 17.69 -15.22
N SER A 430 -14.76 18.31 -14.13
CA SER A 430 -16.12 18.83 -13.98
C SER A 430 -16.27 20.28 -14.47
N VAL A 431 -15.20 20.95 -14.91
CA VAL A 431 -15.25 22.33 -15.42
C VAL A 431 -16.12 22.42 -16.67
N CYS A 432 -16.98 23.43 -16.71
CA CYS A 432 -17.90 23.68 -17.82
C CYS A 432 -17.15 24.00 -19.12
N LYS A 433 -17.65 23.48 -20.23
CA LYS A 433 -17.06 23.61 -21.56
C LYS A 433 -17.99 24.47 -22.41
N TYR A 434 -17.41 25.36 -23.18
CA TYR A 434 -18.12 26.32 -24.02
C TYR A 434 -17.68 26.18 -25.47
N VAL A 435 -18.59 26.44 -26.40
CA VAL A 435 -18.34 26.40 -27.84
C VAL A 435 -18.81 27.71 -28.44
N LEU A 436 -18.02 28.29 -29.34
CA LEU A 436 -18.46 29.41 -30.16
C LEU A 436 -19.23 28.88 -31.37
N THR A 437 -20.47 29.31 -31.51
CA THR A 437 -21.39 28.88 -32.58
C THR A 437 -22.04 30.09 -33.24
N ALA A 438 -22.54 29.88 -34.45
CA ALA A 438 -23.44 30.81 -35.10
C ALA A 438 -24.84 30.75 -34.46
N ASP A 439 -25.37 31.88 -34.00
CA ASP A 439 -26.77 32.02 -33.60
C ASP A 439 -27.33 33.38 -34.07
N GLY A 440 -28.43 33.35 -34.82
CA GLY A 440 -29.06 34.57 -35.35
C GLY A 440 -28.14 35.47 -36.22
N GLY A 441 -27.14 34.90 -36.90
CA GLY A 441 -26.18 35.64 -37.74
C GLY A 441 -25.02 36.29 -36.97
N LYS A 442 -24.92 36.04 -35.65
CA LYS A 442 -23.85 36.54 -34.79
C LYS A 442 -23.07 35.40 -34.15
N VAL A 443 -21.84 35.69 -33.74
CA VAL A 443 -21.06 34.77 -32.92
C VAL A 443 -21.74 34.69 -31.55
N ALA A 444 -22.02 33.48 -31.07
CA ALA A 444 -22.62 33.23 -29.78
C ALA A 444 -21.79 32.23 -28.97
N VAL A 445 -21.70 32.47 -27.67
CA VAL A 445 -21.12 31.52 -26.72
C VAL A 445 -22.22 30.57 -26.28
N ALA A 446 -22.07 29.29 -26.60
CA ALA A 446 -23.00 28.25 -26.19
C ALA A 446 -22.31 27.24 -25.26
N LYS A 447 -23.10 26.61 -24.40
CA LYS A 447 -22.66 25.50 -23.55
C LYS A 447 -22.39 24.26 -24.39
N GLY A 448 -21.35 23.50 -24.03
CA GLY A 448 -20.98 22.25 -24.68
C GLY A 448 -22.09 21.20 -24.60
N LYS A 449 -22.23 20.37 -25.65
CA LYS A 449 -23.24 19.31 -25.70
C LYS A 449 -23.09 18.32 -24.54
N GLY A 450 -24.20 17.93 -23.93
CA GLY A 450 -24.25 16.92 -22.87
C GLY A 450 -23.87 17.39 -21.47
N GLN A 451 -23.54 18.68 -21.28
CA GLN A 451 -23.26 19.22 -19.96
C GLN A 451 -24.55 19.55 -19.20
N ARG A 452 -24.61 19.23 -17.91
CA ARG A 452 -25.73 19.57 -17.00
C ARG A 452 -25.25 20.62 -16.01
N ASP A 453 -26.16 21.45 -15.52
CA ASP A 453 -25.94 22.45 -14.44
C ASP A 453 -24.83 23.50 -14.65
N CYS A 454 -24.22 23.59 -15.83
CA CYS A 454 -23.37 24.72 -16.21
C CYS A 454 -24.18 25.98 -16.54
N PRO A 455 -23.69 27.19 -16.17
CA PRO A 455 -24.32 28.44 -16.53
C PRO A 455 -24.32 28.62 -18.06
N GLN A 456 -25.43 29.19 -18.59
CA GLN A 456 -25.79 29.36 -20.02
C GLN A 456 -26.64 28.22 -20.63
N ASP A 457 -27.96 28.22 -20.34
CA ASP A 457 -28.92 27.29 -20.97
C ASP A 457 -29.31 27.67 -22.40
N LYS A 458 -29.09 28.93 -22.79
CA LYS A 458 -29.30 29.44 -24.14
C LYS A 458 -28.00 30.05 -24.67
N PRO A 459 -27.73 29.99 -26.00
CA PRO A 459 -26.59 30.68 -26.59
C PRO A 459 -26.63 32.17 -26.28
N LYS A 460 -25.52 32.71 -25.80
CA LYS A 460 -25.37 34.15 -25.54
C LYS A 460 -24.73 34.80 -26.76
N ALA A 461 -25.55 35.44 -27.59
CA ALA A 461 -25.08 36.17 -28.76
C ALA A 461 -24.17 37.34 -28.35
N THR A 462 -23.08 37.51 -29.09
CA THR A 462 -22.15 38.64 -28.97
C THR A 462 -22.55 39.75 -29.94
N ASP A 463 -21.80 40.85 -29.93
CA ASP A 463 -21.92 41.96 -30.87
C ASP A 463 -21.29 41.69 -32.25
N ILE A 464 -20.54 40.59 -32.40
CA ILE A 464 -19.80 40.26 -33.62
C ILE A 464 -20.72 39.58 -34.63
N ALA A 465 -20.91 40.21 -35.80
CA ALA A 465 -21.58 39.59 -36.94
C ALA A 465 -20.67 38.55 -37.60
N ILE A 466 -21.23 37.40 -37.98
CA ILE A 466 -20.47 36.31 -38.61
C ILE A 466 -19.88 36.75 -39.94
N ASP A 467 -20.62 37.58 -40.69
CA ASP A 467 -20.19 38.09 -42.00
C ASP A 467 -18.98 39.04 -41.91
N ASP A 468 -18.73 39.62 -40.73
CA ASP A 468 -17.59 40.51 -40.50
C ASP A 468 -16.30 39.73 -40.19
N LEU A 469 -16.38 38.42 -39.91
CA LEU A 469 -15.22 37.59 -39.60
C LEU A 469 -14.40 37.23 -40.84
N PRO A 470 -13.07 37.08 -40.70
CA PRO A 470 -12.25 36.43 -41.73
C PRO A 470 -12.77 35.01 -42.04
N ASP A 471 -12.65 34.58 -43.29
CA ASP A 471 -13.05 33.24 -43.75
C ASP A 471 -12.64 32.08 -42.82
N PRO A 472 -11.38 31.99 -42.32
CA PRO A 472 -11.00 30.88 -41.42
C PRO A 472 -11.74 30.90 -40.09
N ASP A 473 -11.95 32.08 -39.50
CA ASP A 473 -12.66 32.23 -38.23
C ASP A 473 -14.16 32.02 -38.39
N ARG A 474 -14.73 32.54 -39.50
CA ARG A 474 -16.13 32.35 -39.89
C ARG A 474 -16.45 30.88 -40.03
N ASP A 475 -15.60 30.14 -40.73
CA ASP A 475 -15.72 28.70 -40.90
C ASP A 475 -15.65 27.96 -39.57
N ALA A 476 -14.72 28.34 -38.69
CA ALA A 476 -14.54 27.71 -37.39
C ALA A 476 -15.76 27.92 -36.46
N VAL A 477 -16.34 29.13 -36.46
CA VAL A 477 -17.57 29.45 -35.71
C VAL A 477 -18.79 28.72 -36.31
N ASN A 478 -18.95 28.71 -37.63
CA ASN A 478 -20.06 28.03 -38.29
C ASN A 478 -20.03 26.51 -38.11
N LYS A 479 -18.83 25.93 -38.12
CA LYS A 479 -18.63 24.49 -37.87
C LYS A 479 -18.65 24.14 -36.38
N GLY A 480 -18.65 25.13 -35.48
CA GLY A 480 -18.62 24.94 -34.04
C GLY A 480 -17.36 24.23 -33.53
N THR A 481 -16.22 24.43 -34.20
CA THR A 481 -14.95 23.73 -33.87
C THR A 481 -14.17 24.42 -32.75
N LEU A 482 -14.57 25.63 -32.37
CA LEU A 482 -13.93 26.42 -31.32
C LEU A 482 -14.53 26.06 -29.95
N ALA A 483 -13.94 25.08 -29.27
CA ALA A 483 -14.34 24.63 -27.94
C ALA A 483 -13.31 25.03 -26.87
N PHE A 484 -13.80 25.45 -25.71
CA PHE A 484 -13.00 25.98 -24.59
C PHE A 484 -13.43 25.35 -23.27
N VAL A 485 -12.49 25.22 -22.34
CA VAL A 485 -12.75 24.82 -20.96
C VAL A 485 -12.78 26.09 -20.12
N GLY A 486 -13.93 26.39 -19.50
CA GLY A 486 -14.21 27.62 -18.78
C GLY A 486 -14.70 28.78 -19.66
N GLN A 487 -15.49 29.67 -19.08
CA GLN A 487 -16.11 30.79 -19.78
C GLN A 487 -15.06 31.85 -20.13
N ALA A 488 -14.08 32.08 -19.26
CA ALA A 488 -13.03 33.07 -19.48
C ALA A 488 -12.19 32.80 -20.75
N ALA A 489 -11.92 31.52 -21.04
CA ALA A 489 -11.20 31.12 -22.25
C ALA A 489 -12.03 31.36 -23.52
N ALA A 490 -13.34 31.12 -23.46
CA ALA A 490 -14.25 31.43 -24.56
C ALA A 490 -14.35 32.96 -24.79
N ASP A 491 -14.48 33.75 -23.72
CA ASP A 491 -14.53 35.21 -23.80
C ASP A 491 -13.22 35.80 -24.34
N ALA A 492 -12.07 35.23 -23.98
CA ALA A 492 -10.78 35.60 -24.56
C ALA A 492 -10.75 35.37 -26.07
N LYS A 493 -11.28 34.24 -26.56
CA LYS A 493 -11.39 33.98 -28.00
C LYS A 493 -12.35 34.96 -28.68
N VAL A 494 -13.46 35.31 -28.05
CA VAL A 494 -14.39 36.34 -28.58
C VAL A 494 -13.66 37.68 -28.76
N ASN A 495 -12.81 38.07 -27.81
CA ASN A 495 -12.01 39.29 -27.93
C ASN A 495 -10.96 39.21 -29.05
N GLU A 496 -10.33 38.05 -29.24
CA GLU A 496 -9.42 37.79 -30.37
C GLU A 496 -10.16 37.92 -31.71
N LEU A 497 -11.35 37.33 -31.83
CA LEU A 497 -12.20 37.47 -33.02
C LEU A 497 -12.56 38.94 -33.25
N ARG A 498 -12.85 39.72 -32.20
CA ARG A 498 -13.10 41.16 -32.31
C ARG A 498 -11.87 41.89 -32.87
N SER A 499 -10.67 41.56 -32.40
CA SER A 499 -9.44 42.15 -32.95
C SER A 499 -9.23 41.78 -34.42
N HIS A 500 -9.53 40.55 -34.84
CA HIS A 500 -9.44 40.16 -36.24
C HIS A 500 -10.43 40.93 -37.12
N VAL A 501 -11.65 41.16 -36.63
CA VAL A 501 -12.64 42.00 -37.32
C VAL A 501 -12.15 43.45 -37.45
N ASP A 502 -11.57 44.02 -36.40
CA ASP A 502 -11.04 45.38 -36.42
C ASP A 502 -9.81 45.50 -37.34
N GLU A 503 -8.95 44.49 -37.38
CA GLU A 503 -7.82 44.41 -38.31
C GLU A 503 -8.27 44.27 -39.77
N CYS A 504 -9.36 43.55 -40.04
CA CYS A 504 -9.95 43.49 -41.38
C CYS A 504 -10.53 44.83 -41.85
N LYS A 505 -10.86 45.74 -40.93
CA LYS A 505 -11.30 47.11 -41.23
C LYS A 505 -10.11 48.08 -41.41
N ALA A 506 -8.89 47.66 -41.10
CA ALA A 506 -7.71 48.51 -41.23
C ALA A 506 -7.34 48.74 -42.72
N PRO A 507 -6.67 49.85 -43.07
CA PRO A 507 -6.31 50.18 -44.45
C PRO A 507 -5.36 49.17 -45.13
N SER A 508 -4.69 48.33 -44.35
CA SER A 508 -3.77 47.28 -44.82
C SER A 508 -3.90 46.08 -43.88
N PRO A 509 -4.92 45.23 -44.08
CA PRO A 509 -5.18 44.11 -43.20
C PRO A 509 -4.04 43.09 -43.29
N ARG A 510 -3.56 42.63 -42.12
CA ARG A 510 -2.54 41.58 -42.00
C ARG A 510 -3.16 40.19 -41.89
N VAL A 511 -4.44 40.12 -41.52
CA VAL A 511 -5.23 38.89 -41.43
C VAL A 511 -5.66 38.46 -42.83
N GLN A 512 -5.47 37.18 -43.16
CA GLN A 512 -5.86 36.62 -44.45
C GLN A 512 -7.35 36.24 -44.45
N GLY A 513 -8.02 36.36 -45.61
CA GLY A 513 -9.42 35.97 -45.76
C GLY A 513 -10.42 36.99 -45.20
N CYS A 514 -10.03 38.26 -45.03
CA CYS A 514 -10.96 39.32 -44.65
C CYS A 514 -12.10 39.47 -45.67
N PRO A 515 -13.34 39.74 -45.22
CA PRO A 515 -14.47 39.92 -46.13
C PRO A 515 -14.22 41.10 -47.07
N SER A 516 -14.33 40.87 -48.38
CA SER A 516 -14.21 41.91 -49.41
C SER A 516 -15.26 43.00 -49.17
N GLY A 517 -14.81 44.20 -48.79
CA GLY A 517 -15.63 45.19 -48.11
C GLY A 517 -16.98 45.53 -48.72
N LYS A 518 -18.00 45.64 -47.87
CA LYS A 518 -18.97 46.74 -48.01
C LYS A 518 -18.23 48.01 -47.60
N GLY A 519 -17.87 48.83 -48.58
CA GLY A 519 -17.25 50.13 -48.34
C GLY A 519 -18.10 51.04 -47.43
N PRO A 520 -17.52 52.13 -46.90
CA PRO A 520 -18.24 53.06 -46.04
C PRO A 520 -19.48 53.62 -46.76
N ARG A 521 -20.62 53.63 -46.07
CA ARG A 521 -21.74 54.51 -46.44
C ARG A 521 -21.61 55.83 -45.71
#